data_AF-A0A7Y9KB75-F1
#
_entry.id   AF-A0A7Y9KB75-F1
#
_cell.length_a   1.000
_cell.length_b   1.000
_cell.length_c   1.000
_cell.angle_alpha   90.00
_cell.angle_beta   90.00
_cell.angle_gamma   90.00
#
_symmetry.space_group_name_H-M   'P 1'
#
loop_
_entity.id
_entity.type
_entity.pdbx_description
1 polymer ?
#
loop_
_entity_poly.entity_id
_entity_poly.type
_entity_poly.pdbx_seq_one_letter_code
_entity_poly.pdbx_strand_id
1 'polypeptide(L)'
;MEIEEAVRRMGLADTYRDRHWGRAVKVTDNAVQKAEPEWLEGLLAALLEVGEPTYPMRYGFELALRRLASAPGDAGRTARVRALAAGGRTWSGDLRYDLPEVAEWLACAQPPEHLLAVFDDAEASDELAACLLQETALRHDATSAAGFAGRLRAAGHPLAELPLRPVGAERHLGLPRYPGPAEPWRPPGEGTPAAPGPSGLDIGVAAVDWPGARQALSAYRNWPSGADAVEAGLFRLDRAVAPADFGASLLRLLPGASTGASVAGVRRVTTADVLRTLFGGAASGGAYGPRMHGAYARKASWESLAALADAGQTGLAAIEQAADRCTWLFYGSDWHLQVVPPLDVGVAVLRPDRRTVAVLAVTDSD
;
A
#
# COMPACT_ATOMS: atom_id res chain seq x y z
N MET A 1 22.07 18.37 -23.96
CA MET A 1 23.24 17.51 -23.65
C MET A 1 22.96 16.19 -24.33
N GLU A 2 23.90 15.70 -25.13
CA GLU A 2 23.72 14.43 -25.85
C GLU A 2 23.64 13.25 -24.88
N ILE A 3 22.87 12.22 -25.25
CA ILE A 3 22.65 11.02 -24.42
C ILE A 3 23.97 10.30 -24.16
N GLU A 4 24.81 10.12 -25.18
CA GLU A 4 26.12 9.48 -25.05
C GLU A 4 27.01 10.20 -24.03
N GLU A 5 27.01 11.53 -24.05
CA GLU A 5 27.74 12.34 -23.09
C GLU A 5 27.17 12.22 -21.67
N ALA A 6 25.86 12.08 -21.53
CA ALA A 6 25.20 11.84 -20.26
C ALA A 6 25.62 10.49 -19.65
N VAL A 7 25.51 9.41 -20.43
CA VAL A 7 25.92 8.05 -20.04
C VAL A 7 27.41 8.04 -19.66
N ARG A 8 28.28 8.60 -20.51
CA ARG A 8 29.71 8.70 -20.25
C ARG A 8 30.02 9.44 -18.94
N ARG A 9 29.32 10.55 -18.68
CA ARG A 9 29.51 11.33 -17.44
C ARG A 9 29.02 10.59 -16.19
N MET A 10 27.89 9.88 -16.27
CA MET A 10 27.41 9.04 -15.17
C MET A 10 28.40 7.92 -14.85
N GLY A 11 29.10 7.40 -15.86
CA GLY A 11 30.14 6.38 -15.71
C GLY A 11 31.48 6.85 -15.13
N LEU A 12 31.67 8.14 -14.86
CA LEU A 12 32.95 8.67 -14.33
C LEU A 12 33.20 8.33 -12.86
N ALA A 13 32.19 7.85 -12.15
CA ALA A 13 32.26 7.52 -10.73
C ALA A 13 31.31 6.37 -10.43
N ASP A 14 31.69 5.50 -9.50
CA ASP A 14 30.86 4.43 -8.99
C ASP A 14 30.54 4.61 -7.50
N THR A 15 31.41 5.31 -6.76
CA THR A 15 31.19 5.60 -5.34
C THR A 15 31.31 7.09 -5.04
N TYR A 16 30.71 7.52 -3.93
CA TYR A 16 30.79 8.91 -3.46
C TYR A 16 32.23 9.37 -3.14
N ARG A 17 33.17 8.43 -3.04
CA ARG A 17 34.60 8.70 -2.79
C ARG A 17 35.35 9.07 -4.07
N ASP A 18 34.76 8.84 -5.24
CA ASP A 18 35.42 9.15 -6.51
C ASP A 18 35.48 10.66 -6.76
N ARG A 19 36.65 11.14 -7.20
CA ARG A 19 36.90 12.56 -7.48
C ARG A 19 35.94 13.19 -8.51
N HIS A 20 35.26 12.35 -9.31
CA HIS A 20 34.30 12.77 -10.32
C HIS A 20 32.84 12.61 -9.90
N TRP A 21 32.56 12.17 -8.67
CA TRP A 21 31.21 11.98 -8.15
C TRP A 21 30.30 13.18 -8.40
N GLY A 22 30.77 14.38 -8.04
CA GLY A 22 30.01 15.61 -8.24
C GLY A 22 29.73 15.96 -9.71
N ARG A 23 30.49 15.42 -10.67
CA ARG A 23 30.18 15.55 -12.11
C ARG A 23 29.19 14.50 -12.57
N ALA A 24 29.30 13.27 -12.08
CA ALA A 24 28.42 12.17 -12.43
C ALA A 24 26.99 12.40 -11.92
N VAL A 25 26.81 12.75 -10.64
CA VAL A 25 25.48 12.98 -10.06
C VAL A 25 24.80 14.25 -10.60
N LYS A 26 25.57 15.27 -10.98
CA LYS A 26 25.03 16.49 -11.62
C LYS A 26 24.27 16.21 -12.91
N VAL A 27 24.58 15.13 -13.63
CA VAL A 27 23.82 14.68 -14.80
C VAL A 27 22.39 14.36 -14.36
N THR A 28 22.25 13.57 -13.31
CA THR A 28 20.96 13.18 -12.74
C THR A 28 20.20 14.40 -12.20
N ASP A 29 20.87 15.25 -11.42
CA ASP A 29 20.21 16.41 -10.78
C ASP A 29 19.78 17.50 -11.77
N ASN A 30 20.52 17.72 -12.87
CA ASN A 30 20.28 18.86 -13.76
C ASN A 30 19.72 18.49 -15.12
N ALA A 31 20.17 17.37 -15.71
CA ALA A 31 19.73 16.98 -17.04
C ALA A 31 18.51 16.07 -16.96
N VAL A 32 18.58 15.00 -16.15
CA VAL A 32 17.44 14.07 -16.02
C VAL A 32 16.23 14.78 -15.44
N GLN A 33 16.38 15.72 -14.50
CA GLN A 33 15.26 16.47 -13.91
C GLN A 33 14.61 17.50 -14.83
N LYS A 34 15.26 17.91 -15.92
CA LYS A 34 14.75 18.94 -16.85
C LYS A 34 14.52 18.42 -18.25
N ALA A 35 14.86 17.16 -18.52
CA ALA A 35 14.70 16.55 -19.81
C ALA A 35 13.23 16.33 -20.17
N GLU A 36 12.97 16.44 -21.47
CA GLU A 36 11.71 16.09 -22.11
C GLU A 36 11.57 14.55 -22.21
N PRO A 37 10.33 14.02 -22.32
CA PRO A 37 10.07 12.58 -22.35
C PRO A 37 10.88 11.81 -23.41
N GLU A 38 11.01 12.33 -24.63
CA GLU A 38 11.76 11.69 -25.72
C GLU A 38 13.24 11.49 -25.38
N TRP A 39 13.85 12.46 -24.71
CA TRP A 39 15.23 12.37 -24.26
C TRP A 39 15.38 11.36 -23.12
N LEU A 40 14.39 11.29 -22.20
CA LEU A 40 14.37 10.29 -21.13
C LEU A 40 14.25 8.87 -21.68
N GLU A 41 13.39 8.65 -22.67
CA GLU A 41 13.24 7.37 -23.37
C GLU A 41 14.58 6.94 -23.99
N GLY A 42 15.25 7.84 -24.72
CA GLY A 42 16.55 7.58 -25.31
C GLY A 42 17.64 7.32 -24.28
N LEU A 43 17.66 8.05 -23.16
CA LEU A 43 18.60 7.82 -22.07
C LEU A 43 18.41 6.43 -21.44
N LEU A 44 17.16 6.06 -21.12
CA LEU A 44 16.86 4.77 -20.51
C LEU A 44 17.29 3.61 -21.41
N ALA A 45 16.99 3.69 -22.71
CA ALA A 45 17.45 2.70 -23.68
C ALA A 45 18.98 2.61 -23.73
N ALA A 46 19.69 3.75 -23.79
CA ALA A 46 21.15 3.77 -23.83
C ALA A 46 21.79 3.23 -22.54
N LEU A 47 21.15 3.42 -21.38
CA LEU A 47 21.63 2.87 -20.11
C LEU A 47 21.52 1.33 -20.08
N LEU A 48 20.46 0.75 -20.63
CA LEU A 48 20.29 -0.71 -20.68
C LEU A 48 21.35 -1.43 -21.51
N GLU A 49 22.00 -0.74 -22.45
CA GLU A 49 23.12 -1.27 -23.23
C GLU A 49 24.45 -1.32 -22.45
N VAL A 50 24.51 -0.70 -21.26
CA VAL A 50 25.72 -0.71 -20.42
C VAL A 50 25.78 -2.01 -19.62
N GLY A 51 26.82 -2.83 -19.84
CA GLY A 51 26.96 -4.13 -19.16
C GLY A 51 27.28 -4.05 -17.66
N GLU A 52 28.02 -3.03 -17.24
CA GLU A 52 28.41 -2.81 -15.83
C GLU A 52 28.05 -1.37 -15.41
N PRO A 53 26.83 -1.16 -14.87
CA PRO A 53 26.42 0.19 -14.52
C PRO A 53 27.05 0.66 -13.22
N THR A 54 27.40 1.94 -13.21
CA THR A 54 27.83 2.63 -11.99
C THR A 54 26.64 3.06 -11.14
N TYR A 55 26.87 3.44 -9.87
CA TYR A 55 25.80 3.98 -9.04
C TYR A 55 25.05 5.17 -9.68
N PRO A 56 25.71 6.21 -10.23
CA PRO A 56 24.99 7.33 -10.87
C PRO A 56 24.13 6.91 -12.06
N MET A 57 24.50 5.86 -12.79
CA MET A 57 23.69 5.30 -13.88
C MET A 57 22.43 4.65 -13.35
N ARG A 58 22.53 3.81 -12.31
CA ARG A 58 21.36 3.20 -11.64
C ARG A 58 20.40 4.24 -11.09
N TYR A 59 20.94 5.21 -10.36
CA TYR A 59 20.16 6.32 -9.81
C TYR A 59 19.53 7.19 -10.92
N GLY A 60 20.27 7.45 -12.00
CA GLY A 60 19.77 8.16 -13.16
C GLY A 60 18.64 7.42 -13.88
N PHE A 61 18.74 6.10 -14.00
CA PHE A 61 17.72 5.23 -14.57
C PHE A 61 16.41 5.32 -13.78
N GLU A 62 16.47 5.12 -12.46
CA GLU A 62 15.31 5.21 -11.57
C GLU A 62 14.58 6.56 -11.71
N LEU A 63 15.34 7.65 -11.65
CA LEU A 63 14.77 8.99 -11.76
C LEU A 63 14.17 9.26 -13.14
N ALA A 64 14.85 8.83 -14.21
CA ALA A 64 14.37 8.99 -15.58
C ALA A 64 13.08 8.17 -15.80
N LEU A 65 13.04 6.92 -15.33
CA LEU A 65 11.86 6.05 -15.44
C LEU A 65 10.66 6.67 -14.72
N ARG A 66 10.84 7.14 -13.48
CA ARG A 66 9.78 7.80 -12.71
C ARG A 66 9.23 9.03 -13.42
N ARG A 67 10.11 9.90 -13.92
CA ARG A 67 9.70 11.11 -14.66
C ARG A 67 8.97 10.75 -15.93
N LEU A 68 9.44 9.76 -16.68
CA LEU A 68 8.80 9.31 -17.91
C LEU A 68 7.41 8.72 -17.64
N ALA A 69 7.27 7.87 -16.62
CA ALA A 69 5.99 7.28 -16.21
C ALA A 69 4.95 8.35 -15.78
N SER A 70 5.44 9.40 -15.13
CA SER A 70 4.61 10.50 -14.62
C SER A 70 4.34 11.61 -15.65
N ALA A 71 4.94 11.56 -16.84
CA ALA A 71 4.78 12.59 -17.87
C ALA A 71 3.55 12.28 -18.76
N PRO A 72 2.63 13.25 -19.00
CA PRO A 72 1.43 13.04 -19.83
C PRO A 72 1.78 12.51 -21.22
N GLY A 73 1.33 11.31 -21.57
CA GLY A 73 1.70 10.63 -22.82
C GLY A 73 0.53 9.92 -23.50
N ASP A 74 0.86 9.09 -24.49
CA ASP A 74 -0.06 8.22 -25.22
C ASP A 74 0.06 6.76 -24.72
N ALA A 75 -0.79 5.87 -25.26
CA ALA A 75 -0.70 4.43 -25.01
C ALA A 75 0.69 3.86 -25.35
N GLY A 76 1.33 4.41 -26.38
CA GLY A 76 2.69 4.04 -26.77
C GLY A 76 3.72 4.31 -25.67
N ARG A 77 3.61 5.45 -24.96
CA ARG A 77 4.48 5.75 -23.82
C ARG A 77 4.27 4.77 -22.68
N THR A 78 3.03 4.43 -22.35
CA THR A 78 2.76 3.44 -21.29
C THR A 78 3.39 2.08 -21.64
N ALA A 79 3.28 1.63 -22.89
CA ALA A 79 3.95 0.41 -23.37
C ALA A 79 5.49 0.52 -23.33
N ARG A 80 6.06 1.67 -23.68
CA ARG A 80 7.52 1.90 -23.59
C ARG A 80 8.02 1.91 -22.14
N VAL A 81 7.31 2.57 -21.22
CA VAL A 81 7.63 2.54 -19.79
C VAL A 81 7.58 1.11 -19.25
N ARG A 82 6.56 0.34 -19.63
CA ARG A 82 6.44 -1.09 -19.28
C ARG A 82 7.68 -1.88 -19.74
N ALA A 83 8.06 -1.73 -21.01
CA ALA A 83 9.21 -2.41 -21.58
C ALA A 83 10.54 -1.98 -20.91
N LEU A 84 10.73 -0.69 -20.68
CA LEU A 84 11.93 -0.14 -20.03
C LEU A 84 12.03 -0.60 -18.57
N ALA A 85 10.93 -0.62 -17.83
CA ALA A 85 10.89 -1.15 -16.45
C ALA A 85 11.21 -2.65 -16.41
N ALA A 86 10.63 -3.46 -17.32
CA ALA A 86 10.98 -4.86 -17.43
C ALA A 86 12.47 -5.07 -17.77
N GLY A 87 12.99 -4.31 -18.73
CA GLY A 87 14.41 -4.32 -19.10
C GLY A 87 15.32 -3.96 -17.93
N GLY A 88 14.98 -2.93 -17.17
CA GLY A 88 15.75 -2.54 -15.98
C GLY A 88 15.77 -3.62 -14.90
N ARG A 89 14.69 -4.39 -14.72
CA ARG A 89 14.70 -5.54 -13.76
C ARG A 89 15.66 -6.65 -14.16
N THR A 90 15.99 -6.76 -15.45
CA THR A 90 17.00 -7.71 -15.97
C THR A 90 18.40 -7.10 -16.07
N TRP A 91 18.51 -5.78 -15.92
CA TRP A 91 19.76 -5.06 -15.96
C TRP A 91 20.58 -5.34 -14.70
N SER A 92 21.89 -5.51 -14.85
CA SER A 92 22.80 -5.86 -13.77
C SER A 92 22.83 -4.77 -12.69
N GLY A 93 22.29 -5.05 -11.50
CA GLY A 93 22.46 -4.20 -10.33
C GLY A 93 21.19 -4.00 -9.51
N ASP A 94 21.38 -3.55 -8.26
CA ASP A 94 20.31 -3.31 -7.30
C ASP A 94 19.57 -2.00 -7.61
N LEU A 95 18.73 -2.00 -8.65
CA LEU A 95 17.78 -0.91 -8.90
C LEU A 95 16.75 -0.87 -7.77
N ARG A 96 16.49 0.34 -7.27
CA ARG A 96 15.66 0.63 -6.10
C ARG A 96 14.21 1.01 -6.45
N TYR A 97 13.70 0.47 -7.55
CA TYR A 97 12.26 0.51 -7.86
C TYR A 97 11.72 -0.91 -7.99
N ASP A 98 10.42 -1.05 -7.78
CA ASP A 98 9.69 -2.28 -8.08
C ASP A 98 8.59 -2.03 -9.15
N LEU A 99 8.10 -3.12 -9.74
CA LEU A 99 7.07 -3.03 -10.78
C LEU A 99 5.71 -2.51 -10.26
N PRO A 100 5.26 -2.86 -9.03
CA PRO A 100 4.11 -2.23 -8.41
C PRO A 100 4.19 -0.69 -8.32
N GLU A 101 5.36 -0.14 -7.97
CA GLU A 101 5.60 1.31 -7.89
C GLU A 101 5.47 1.97 -9.28
N VAL A 102 6.04 1.34 -10.31
CA VAL A 102 5.93 1.86 -11.70
C VAL A 102 4.48 1.84 -12.17
N ALA A 103 3.72 0.80 -11.83
CA ALA A 103 2.30 0.73 -12.13
C ALA A 103 1.51 1.84 -11.45
N GLU A 104 1.82 2.15 -10.19
CA GLU A 104 1.24 3.29 -9.46
C GLU A 104 1.56 4.62 -10.16
N TRP A 105 2.81 4.85 -10.57
CA TRP A 105 3.19 6.08 -11.30
C TRP A 105 2.40 6.26 -12.60
N LEU A 106 2.28 5.18 -13.40
CA LEU A 106 1.51 5.20 -14.64
C LEU A 106 0.03 5.47 -14.38
N ALA A 107 -0.59 4.74 -13.44
CA ALA A 107 -2.01 4.92 -13.14
C ALA A 107 -2.35 6.28 -12.55
N CYS A 108 -1.39 6.93 -11.88
CA CYS A 108 -1.59 8.29 -11.36
C CYS A 108 -1.54 9.37 -12.43
N ALA A 109 -0.83 9.15 -13.54
CA ALA A 109 -0.48 10.20 -14.49
C ALA A 109 -1.07 10.03 -15.89
N GLN A 110 -1.46 8.80 -16.27
CA GLN A 110 -1.98 8.49 -17.60
C GLN A 110 -3.52 8.38 -17.59
N PRO A 111 -4.20 8.79 -18.68
CA PRO A 111 -5.64 8.66 -18.79
C PRO A 111 -6.05 7.18 -18.98
N PRO A 112 -7.29 6.81 -18.60
CA PRO A 112 -7.72 5.41 -18.57
C PRO A 112 -7.61 4.71 -19.92
N GLU A 113 -7.88 5.40 -21.03
CA GLU A 113 -7.75 4.84 -22.38
C GLU A 113 -6.33 4.34 -22.69
N HIS A 114 -5.29 5.05 -22.22
CA HIS A 114 -3.90 4.66 -22.44
C HIS A 114 -3.48 3.51 -21.53
N LEU A 115 -4.02 3.47 -20.31
CA LEU A 115 -3.81 2.37 -19.37
C LEU A 115 -4.44 1.08 -19.89
N LEU A 116 -5.67 1.14 -20.39
CA LEU A 116 -6.42 -0.02 -20.85
C LEU A 116 -5.81 -0.67 -22.10
N ALA A 117 -5.21 0.12 -22.99
CA ALA A 117 -4.53 -0.38 -24.19
C ALA A 117 -3.36 -1.34 -23.89
N VAL A 118 -2.76 -1.25 -22.70
CA VAL A 118 -1.66 -2.13 -22.26
C VAL A 118 -2.10 -3.60 -22.19
N PHE A 119 -3.38 -3.87 -21.96
CA PHE A 119 -3.87 -5.22 -21.68
C PHE A 119 -4.17 -6.05 -22.93
N ASP A 120 -4.18 -5.41 -24.11
CA ASP A 120 -4.44 -6.07 -25.38
C ASP A 120 -3.32 -7.05 -25.75
N ASP A 121 -2.07 -6.70 -25.44
CA ASP A 121 -0.86 -7.48 -25.75
C ASP A 121 -0.13 -8.03 -24.51
N ALA A 122 -0.57 -7.71 -23.29
CA ALA A 122 0.09 -8.17 -22.07
C ALA A 122 -0.10 -9.68 -21.82
N GLU A 123 1.02 -10.34 -21.50
CA GLU A 123 1.06 -11.73 -21.07
C GLU A 123 0.70 -11.88 -19.58
N ALA A 124 0.16 -13.03 -19.18
CA ALA A 124 -0.24 -13.26 -17.78
C ALA A 124 0.94 -13.26 -16.79
N SER A 125 2.17 -13.40 -17.27
CA SER A 125 3.40 -13.29 -16.48
C SER A 125 3.92 -11.85 -16.35
N ASP A 126 3.28 -10.88 -16.99
CA ASP A 126 3.64 -9.46 -16.90
C ASP A 126 3.14 -8.88 -15.57
N GLU A 127 4.04 -8.88 -14.58
CA GLU A 127 3.78 -8.39 -13.23
C GLU A 127 3.39 -6.90 -13.21
N LEU A 128 3.99 -6.08 -14.08
CA LEU A 128 3.66 -4.66 -14.17
C LEU A 128 2.24 -4.50 -14.70
N ALA A 129 1.87 -5.22 -15.76
CA ALA A 129 0.51 -5.20 -16.29
C ALA A 129 -0.51 -5.72 -15.26
N ALA A 130 -0.18 -6.78 -14.50
CA ALA A 130 -1.04 -7.29 -13.44
C ALA A 130 -1.28 -6.25 -12.34
N CYS A 131 -0.23 -5.54 -11.91
CA CYS A 131 -0.35 -4.44 -10.96
C CYS A 131 -1.14 -3.26 -11.56
N LEU A 132 -0.84 -2.89 -12.81
CA LEU A 132 -1.47 -1.76 -13.50
C LEU A 132 -2.98 -1.98 -13.68
N LEU A 133 -3.42 -3.22 -13.91
CA LEU A 133 -4.83 -3.57 -13.96
C LEU A 133 -5.54 -3.18 -12.65
N GLN A 134 -4.92 -3.46 -11.51
CA GLN A 134 -5.51 -3.17 -10.19
C GLN A 134 -5.43 -1.68 -9.84
N GLU A 135 -4.35 -1.01 -10.19
CA GLU A 135 -4.24 0.45 -10.06
C GLU A 135 -5.28 1.17 -10.92
N THR A 136 -5.53 0.66 -12.14
CA THR A 136 -6.57 1.17 -13.05
C THR A 136 -7.95 0.90 -12.47
N ALA A 137 -8.22 -0.31 -11.98
CA ALA A 137 -9.51 -0.68 -11.38
C ALA A 137 -9.84 0.11 -10.11
N LEU A 138 -8.85 0.61 -9.38
CA LEU A 138 -9.05 1.49 -8.22
C LEU A 138 -9.46 2.92 -8.62
N ARG A 139 -9.02 3.41 -9.78
CA ARG A 139 -9.24 4.79 -10.25
C ARG A 139 -10.37 4.91 -11.28
N HIS A 140 -10.59 3.85 -12.04
CA HIS A 140 -11.42 3.82 -13.23
C HIS A 140 -12.18 2.50 -13.37
N ASP A 141 -13.03 2.41 -14.38
CA ASP A 141 -13.66 1.16 -14.79
C ASP A 141 -12.71 0.37 -15.70
N ALA A 142 -12.21 -0.77 -15.22
CA ALA A 142 -11.30 -1.64 -15.96
C ALA A 142 -11.99 -2.88 -16.56
N THR A 143 -13.32 -2.89 -16.65
CA THR A 143 -14.08 -4.07 -17.12
C THR A 143 -13.78 -4.46 -18.57
N SER A 144 -13.34 -3.54 -19.42
CA SER A 144 -12.88 -3.87 -20.78
C SER A 144 -11.64 -4.79 -20.79
N ALA A 145 -10.84 -4.79 -19.71
CA ALA A 145 -9.67 -5.65 -19.54
C ALA A 145 -10.01 -7.04 -18.98
N ALA A 146 -11.29 -7.46 -18.98
CA ALA A 146 -11.73 -8.76 -18.47
C ALA A 146 -11.02 -9.96 -19.13
N GLY A 147 -10.63 -9.83 -20.40
CA GLY A 147 -9.83 -10.85 -21.10
C GLY A 147 -8.47 -11.09 -20.43
N PHE A 148 -7.74 -10.01 -20.10
CA PHE A 148 -6.47 -10.11 -19.39
C PHE A 148 -6.64 -10.62 -17.96
N ALA A 149 -7.67 -10.16 -17.24
CA ALA A 149 -8.01 -10.70 -15.91
C ALA A 149 -8.30 -12.21 -15.95
N GLY A 150 -8.96 -12.69 -17.02
CA GLY A 150 -9.17 -14.11 -17.27
C GLY A 150 -7.87 -14.88 -17.47
N ARG A 151 -6.90 -14.32 -18.21
CA ARG A 151 -5.55 -14.91 -18.38
C ARG A 151 -4.79 -14.97 -17.06
N LEU A 152 -4.83 -13.91 -16.25
CA LEU A 152 -4.25 -13.89 -14.90
C LEU A 152 -4.84 -14.99 -14.01
N ARG A 153 -6.16 -15.19 -14.06
CA ARG A 153 -6.84 -16.26 -13.30
C ARG A 153 -6.40 -17.64 -13.76
N ALA A 154 -6.34 -17.87 -15.07
CA ALA A 154 -5.86 -19.13 -15.63
C ALA A 154 -4.41 -19.44 -15.23
N ALA A 155 -3.57 -18.40 -15.08
CA ALA A 155 -2.20 -18.51 -14.60
C ALA A 155 -2.08 -18.63 -13.06
N GLY A 156 -3.18 -18.55 -12.31
CA GLY A 156 -3.16 -18.59 -10.84
C GLY A 156 -2.56 -17.34 -10.19
N HIS A 157 -2.57 -16.20 -10.88
CA HIS A 157 -1.96 -14.97 -10.39
C HIS A 157 -2.69 -14.47 -9.12
N PRO A 158 -1.98 -14.04 -8.06
CA PRO A 158 -2.60 -13.64 -6.78
C PRO A 158 -3.56 -12.45 -6.90
N LEU A 159 -3.38 -11.58 -7.89
CA LEU A 159 -4.23 -10.42 -8.13
C LEU A 159 -5.48 -10.72 -8.99
N ALA A 160 -5.63 -11.94 -9.52
CA ALA A 160 -6.64 -12.26 -10.53
C ALA A 160 -8.09 -12.22 -10.02
N GLU A 161 -8.29 -12.40 -8.71
CA GLU A 161 -9.61 -12.42 -8.08
C GLU A 161 -10.11 -11.05 -7.63
N LEU A 162 -9.28 -10.00 -7.78
CA LEU A 162 -9.68 -8.65 -7.42
C LEU A 162 -10.67 -8.08 -8.47
N PRO A 163 -11.74 -7.38 -8.04
CA PRO A 163 -12.71 -6.79 -8.94
C PRO A 163 -12.10 -5.71 -9.86
N LEU A 164 -12.60 -5.63 -11.09
CA LEU A 164 -12.19 -4.65 -12.10
C LEU A 164 -12.84 -3.26 -11.95
N ARG A 165 -13.51 -3.04 -10.83
CA ARG A 165 -14.11 -1.77 -10.40
C ARG A 165 -13.90 -1.61 -8.91
N PRO A 166 -13.89 -0.38 -8.39
CA PRO A 166 -13.79 -0.19 -6.95
C PRO A 166 -15.12 -0.57 -6.29
N VAL A 167 -15.06 -1.37 -5.22
CA VAL A 167 -16.21 -1.57 -4.32
C VAL A 167 -16.45 -0.32 -3.47
N GLY A 168 -17.49 -0.28 -2.64
CA GLY A 168 -17.97 0.95 -1.99
C GLY A 168 -16.87 1.64 -1.19
N ALA A 169 -16.30 0.93 -0.22
CA ALA A 169 -15.25 1.38 0.67
C ALA A 169 -13.97 1.81 -0.05
N GLU A 170 -13.65 1.22 -1.21
CA GLU A 170 -12.42 1.55 -1.97
C GLU A 170 -12.45 2.98 -2.54
N ARG A 171 -13.64 3.57 -2.70
CA ARG A 171 -13.79 4.95 -3.17
C ARG A 171 -13.26 5.98 -2.17
N HIS A 172 -12.99 5.56 -0.94
CA HIS A 172 -12.53 6.40 0.14
C HIS A 172 -11.04 6.23 0.45
N LEU A 173 -10.26 5.47 -0.34
CA LEU A 173 -8.86 5.17 -0.04
C LEU A 173 -7.92 6.39 -0.08
N GLY A 174 -8.33 7.52 -0.65
CA GLY A 174 -7.47 8.71 -0.74
C GLY A 174 -6.24 8.50 -1.62
N LEU A 175 -6.42 7.84 -2.77
CA LEU A 175 -5.34 7.48 -3.68
C LEU A 175 -4.56 8.72 -4.16
N PRO A 176 -3.23 8.65 -4.27
CA PRO A 176 -2.43 9.76 -4.78
C PRO A 176 -2.80 10.07 -6.23
N ARG A 177 -2.65 11.35 -6.59
CA ARG A 177 -2.78 11.85 -7.97
C ARG A 177 -1.53 12.64 -8.33
N TYR A 178 -0.95 12.38 -9.48
CA TYR A 178 0.23 13.08 -9.97
C TYR A 178 -0.06 13.81 -11.30
N PRO A 179 0.45 15.04 -11.49
CA PRO A 179 1.04 15.91 -10.47
C PRO A 179 -0.04 16.43 -9.50
N GLY A 180 0.27 16.48 -8.21
CA GLY A 180 -0.65 16.98 -7.20
C GLY A 180 -0.01 17.00 -5.82
N PRO A 181 -0.49 17.86 -4.90
CA PRO A 181 -0.05 17.79 -3.51
C PRO A 181 -0.51 16.46 -2.92
N ALA A 182 0.37 15.82 -2.13
CA ALA A 182 -0.05 14.72 -1.29
C ALA A 182 -1.13 15.22 -0.32
N GLU A 183 -2.17 14.42 -0.07
CA GLU A 183 -3.12 14.78 0.97
C GLU A 183 -2.38 14.81 2.32
N PRO A 184 -2.58 15.87 3.13
CA PRO A 184 -1.99 15.91 4.46
C PRO A 184 -2.50 14.73 5.26
N TRP A 185 -1.60 14.03 5.93
CA TRP A 185 -1.97 12.95 6.83
C TRP A 185 -2.93 13.47 7.91
N ARG A 186 -3.94 12.66 8.21
CA ARG A 186 -4.93 12.92 9.25
C ARG A 186 -5.00 11.72 10.17
N PRO A 187 -5.07 11.92 11.50
CA PRO A 187 -5.28 10.84 12.43
C PRO A 187 -6.51 10.00 12.03
N PRO A 188 -6.42 8.67 12.10
CA PRO A 188 -7.57 7.82 11.90
C PRO A 188 -8.73 8.24 12.83
N GLY A 189 -9.90 8.54 12.26
CA GLY A 189 -11.07 8.99 13.01
C GLY A 189 -11.04 10.46 13.44
N GLU A 190 -10.15 11.29 12.91
CA GLU A 190 -10.20 12.74 13.12
C GLU A 190 -11.59 13.31 12.75
N GLY A 191 -12.16 14.12 13.63
CA GLY A 191 -13.52 14.68 13.46
C GLY A 191 -14.67 13.72 13.79
N THR A 192 -14.40 12.45 14.11
CA THR A 192 -15.43 11.49 14.52
C THR A 192 -15.72 11.56 16.03
N PRO A 193 -16.91 11.10 16.49
CA PRO A 193 -17.26 11.11 17.90
C PRO A 193 -16.31 10.26 18.76
N ALA A 194 -15.98 10.77 19.95
CA ALA A 194 -15.34 9.99 20.99
C ALA A 194 -16.23 8.80 21.40
N ALA A 195 -15.62 7.65 21.64
CA ALA A 195 -16.32 6.44 22.09
C ALA A 195 -15.80 6.02 23.48
N PRO A 196 -16.22 6.69 24.57
CA PRO A 196 -15.76 6.35 25.92
C PRO A 196 -16.29 5.00 26.39
N GLY A 197 -17.51 4.63 26.02
CA GLY A 197 -18.24 3.49 26.61
C GLY A 197 -18.80 3.81 27.99
N PRO A 198 -19.53 2.88 28.62
CA PRO A 198 -20.13 3.07 29.94
C PRO A 198 -19.08 3.12 31.06
N SER A 199 -19.37 3.85 32.14
CA SER A 199 -18.57 3.80 33.37
C SER A 199 -18.86 2.51 34.15
N GLY A 200 -17.84 1.95 34.80
CA GLY A 200 -18.01 0.77 35.67
C GLY A 200 -18.43 -0.51 34.94
N LEU A 201 -18.02 -0.68 33.68
CA LEU A 201 -18.30 -1.90 32.93
C LEU A 201 -17.63 -3.11 33.61
N ASP A 202 -18.45 -4.00 34.17
CA ASP A 202 -18.02 -5.27 34.77
C ASP A 202 -18.37 -6.41 33.81
N ILE A 203 -17.39 -6.87 33.04
CA ILE A 203 -17.53 -7.91 32.03
C ILE A 203 -16.29 -8.80 32.00
N GLY A 204 -16.50 -10.12 32.01
CA GLY A 204 -15.41 -11.08 31.86
C GLY A 204 -14.90 -11.12 30.42
N VAL A 205 -13.58 -11.05 30.27
CA VAL A 205 -12.89 -11.12 28.97
C VAL A 205 -11.84 -12.23 29.03
N ALA A 206 -11.82 -13.09 28.00
CA ALA A 206 -10.78 -14.09 27.83
C ALA A 206 -10.15 -13.98 26.44
N ALA A 207 -8.82 -13.98 26.37
CA ALA A 207 -8.12 -14.19 25.12
C ALA A 207 -8.42 -15.59 24.57
N VAL A 208 -8.59 -15.71 23.27
CA VAL A 208 -8.82 -16.98 22.58
C VAL A 208 -7.80 -17.15 21.47
N ASP A 209 -7.46 -18.39 21.14
CA ASP A 209 -6.62 -18.68 19.99
C ASP A 209 -7.28 -18.17 18.70
N TRP A 210 -6.49 -17.53 17.85
CA TRP A 210 -6.97 -16.89 16.63
C TRP A 210 -6.17 -17.36 15.41
N PRO A 211 -6.61 -18.43 14.73
CA PRO A 211 -5.99 -18.89 13.49
C PRO A 211 -5.90 -17.81 12.40
N GLY A 212 -6.81 -16.83 12.43
CA GLY A 212 -6.86 -15.69 11.51
C GLY A 212 -5.91 -14.53 11.85
N ALA A 213 -5.15 -14.59 12.95
CA ALA A 213 -4.29 -13.48 13.39
C ALA A 213 -3.27 -13.06 12.32
N ARG A 214 -2.64 -14.02 11.63
CA ARG A 214 -1.69 -13.73 10.54
C ARG A 214 -2.37 -13.01 9.37
N GLN A 215 -3.59 -13.42 9.02
CA GLN A 215 -4.35 -12.80 7.95
C GLN A 215 -4.83 -11.40 8.35
N ALA A 216 -5.18 -11.18 9.62
CA ALA A 216 -5.47 -9.84 10.12
C ALA A 216 -4.30 -8.89 9.93
N LEU A 217 -3.07 -9.38 10.07
CA LEU A 217 -1.83 -8.61 9.83
C LEU A 217 -1.40 -8.53 8.36
N SER A 218 -2.18 -9.03 7.38
CA SER A 218 -1.78 -9.00 5.97
C SER A 218 -1.35 -7.62 5.49
N ALA A 219 -2.08 -6.56 5.84
CA ALA A 219 -1.77 -5.17 5.50
C ALA A 219 -0.42 -4.68 6.07
N TYR A 220 0.04 -5.26 7.17
CA TYR A 220 1.27 -4.84 7.87
C TYR A 220 2.36 -5.92 7.83
N ARG A 221 2.23 -6.94 6.96
CA ARG A 221 3.19 -8.06 6.91
C ARG A 221 4.63 -7.67 6.56
N ASN A 222 4.82 -6.48 5.98
CA ASN A 222 6.13 -5.92 5.62
C ASN A 222 6.67 -4.94 6.66
N TRP A 223 5.91 -4.66 7.72
CA TRP A 223 6.36 -3.82 8.82
C TRP A 223 7.30 -4.61 9.74
N PRO A 224 8.10 -3.94 10.59
CA PRO A 224 8.97 -4.62 11.54
C PRO A 224 8.23 -5.69 12.33
N SER A 225 8.80 -6.90 12.36
CA SER A 225 8.22 -8.03 13.08
C SER A 225 8.80 -8.12 14.48
N GLY A 226 7.94 -8.15 15.50
CA GLY A 226 8.31 -8.35 16.89
C GLY A 226 7.07 -8.31 17.78
N ALA A 227 7.07 -9.05 18.89
CA ALA A 227 5.96 -9.03 19.84
C ALA A 227 5.67 -7.62 20.39
N ASP A 228 6.67 -6.75 20.33
CA ASP A 228 6.60 -5.36 20.80
C ASP A 228 6.18 -4.37 19.69
N ALA A 229 6.06 -4.81 18.43
CA ALA A 229 5.77 -3.95 17.28
C ALA A 229 4.43 -4.27 16.60
N VAL A 230 3.92 -5.50 16.74
CA VAL A 230 2.66 -5.92 16.14
C VAL A 230 1.83 -6.78 17.10
N GLU A 231 0.52 -6.55 17.11
CA GLU A 231 -0.46 -7.34 17.85
C GLU A 231 -1.65 -7.70 16.95
N ALA A 232 -2.06 -8.97 17.00
CA ALA A 232 -3.35 -9.42 16.49
C ALA A 232 -4.00 -10.37 17.51
N GLY A 233 -5.00 -9.86 18.22
CA GLY A 233 -5.66 -10.56 19.33
C GLY A 233 -7.14 -10.80 19.09
N LEU A 234 -7.67 -11.93 19.57
CA LEU A 234 -9.09 -12.22 19.60
C LEU A 234 -9.52 -12.48 21.04
N PHE A 235 -10.61 -11.84 21.43
CA PHE A 235 -11.12 -11.88 22.80
C PHE A 235 -12.59 -12.25 22.81
N ARG A 236 -12.97 -13.09 23.76
CA ARG A 236 -14.36 -13.50 24.00
C ARG A 236 -14.87 -12.87 25.28
N LEU A 237 -16.04 -12.25 25.17
CA LEU A 237 -16.79 -11.65 26.25
C LEU A 237 -17.74 -12.69 26.85
N ASP A 238 -17.88 -12.68 28.17
CA ASP A 238 -18.81 -13.59 28.88
C ASP A 238 -20.30 -13.28 28.58
N ARG A 239 -20.61 -12.05 28.17
CA ARG A 239 -21.93 -11.59 27.74
C ARG A 239 -21.86 -10.71 26.50
N ALA A 240 -23.00 -10.57 25.83
CA ALA A 240 -23.11 -9.69 24.67
C ALA A 240 -23.03 -8.21 25.09
N VAL A 241 -22.32 -7.40 24.31
CA VAL A 241 -22.18 -5.95 24.51
C VAL A 241 -22.95 -5.21 23.40
N ALA A 242 -23.73 -4.20 23.77
CA ALA A 242 -24.41 -3.39 22.77
C ALA A 242 -23.36 -2.59 21.96
N PRO A 243 -23.56 -2.40 20.64
CA PRO A 243 -22.65 -1.60 19.82
C PRO A 243 -22.33 -0.19 20.38
N ALA A 244 -23.29 0.42 21.08
CA ALA A 244 -23.12 1.74 21.71
C ALA A 244 -22.20 1.70 22.95
N ASP A 245 -22.11 0.55 23.62
CA ASP A 245 -21.29 0.36 24.81
C ASP A 245 -19.84 -0.05 24.47
N PHE A 246 -19.59 -0.44 23.22
CA PHE A 246 -18.24 -0.73 22.73
C PHE A 246 -17.44 0.57 22.55
N GLY A 247 -16.52 0.80 23.48
CA GLY A 247 -15.68 1.99 23.57
C GLY A 247 -14.47 1.77 24.47
N ALA A 248 -13.84 2.87 24.89
CA ALA A 248 -12.61 2.87 25.69
C ALA A 248 -12.70 2.01 26.96
N SER A 249 -13.82 2.04 27.68
CA SER A 249 -14.03 1.23 28.88
C SER A 249 -13.85 -0.27 28.62
N LEU A 250 -14.32 -0.80 27.48
CA LEU A 250 -14.13 -2.22 27.15
C LEU A 250 -12.69 -2.50 26.70
N LEU A 251 -12.10 -1.63 25.88
CA LEU A 251 -10.72 -1.80 25.43
C LEU A 251 -9.72 -1.84 26.60
N ARG A 252 -9.98 -1.11 27.68
CA ARG A 252 -9.16 -1.15 28.90
C ARG A 252 -9.24 -2.46 29.68
N LEU A 253 -10.24 -3.31 29.40
CA LEU A 253 -10.41 -4.62 30.03
C LEU A 253 -9.83 -5.77 29.19
N LEU A 254 -9.46 -5.50 27.93
CA LEU A 254 -8.89 -6.53 27.08
C LEU A 254 -7.48 -6.89 27.57
N PRO A 255 -7.14 -8.18 27.67
CA PRO A 255 -5.81 -8.62 28.07
C PRO A 255 -4.83 -8.66 26.88
N GLY A 256 -4.82 -7.63 26.03
CA GLY A 256 -3.88 -7.46 24.92
C GLY A 256 -2.75 -6.47 25.26
N ALA A 257 -1.61 -6.58 24.58
CA ALA A 257 -0.40 -5.78 24.81
C ALA A 257 -0.61 -4.30 24.48
N SER A 258 -1.34 -3.99 23.40
CA SER A 258 -1.64 -2.60 23.01
C SER A 258 -2.87 -2.03 23.73
N THR A 259 -3.57 -2.87 24.50
CA THR A 259 -4.81 -2.54 25.21
C THR A 259 -4.56 -2.40 26.72
N GLY A 260 -5.61 -2.24 27.54
CA GLY A 260 -5.45 -2.05 28.98
C GLY A 260 -5.53 -0.58 29.42
N ALA A 261 -5.05 -0.27 30.63
CA ALA A 261 -5.34 0.99 31.33
C ALA A 261 -4.93 2.26 30.57
N SER A 262 -3.91 2.18 29.73
CA SER A 262 -3.35 3.30 28.96
C SER A 262 -4.13 3.64 27.69
N VAL A 263 -5.15 2.86 27.31
CA VAL A 263 -5.96 3.12 26.12
C VAL A 263 -6.55 4.54 26.15
N ALA A 264 -6.29 5.26 25.07
CA ALA A 264 -6.64 6.66 24.87
C ALA A 264 -7.09 6.91 23.41
N GLY A 265 -7.58 8.13 23.15
CA GLY A 265 -7.91 8.55 21.78
C GLY A 265 -9.01 7.74 21.10
N VAL A 266 -9.86 7.01 21.85
CA VAL A 266 -10.83 6.08 21.26
C VAL A 266 -11.91 6.82 20.46
N ARG A 267 -12.11 6.39 19.22
CA ARG A 267 -12.99 7.00 18.22
C ARG A 267 -13.78 5.94 17.48
N ARG A 268 -15.05 6.23 17.18
CA ARG A 268 -15.90 5.34 16.38
C ARG A 268 -15.70 5.63 14.90
N VAL A 269 -15.48 4.59 14.11
CA VAL A 269 -15.16 4.72 12.68
C VAL A 269 -15.96 3.77 11.81
N THR A 270 -15.90 3.99 10.50
CA THR A 270 -16.59 3.17 9.51
C THR A 270 -15.70 2.07 8.94
N THR A 271 -16.29 1.10 8.26
CA THR A 271 -15.54 0.10 7.45
C THR A 271 -14.60 0.77 6.45
N ALA A 272 -15.04 1.84 5.81
CA ALA A 272 -14.25 2.60 4.84
C ALA A 272 -13.01 3.25 5.48
N ASP A 273 -13.15 3.78 6.70
CA ASP A 273 -12.02 4.33 7.45
C ASP A 273 -10.99 3.25 7.79
N VAL A 274 -11.46 2.08 8.25
CA VAL A 274 -10.58 0.94 8.57
C VAL A 274 -9.85 0.48 7.31
N LEU A 275 -10.57 0.27 6.21
CA LEU A 275 -9.96 -0.14 4.95
C LEU A 275 -8.92 0.88 4.46
N ARG A 276 -9.22 2.18 4.55
CA ARG A 276 -8.28 3.25 4.21
C ARG A 276 -7.00 3.20 5.06
N THR A 277 -7.13 3.00 6.37
CA THR A 277 -5.97 2.87 7.27
C THR A 277 -5.14 1.62 6.95
N LEU A 278 -5.78 0.47 6.72
CA LEU A 278 -5.11 -0.76 6.31
C LEU A 278 -4.38 -0.59 4.96
N PHE A 279 -5.02 0.07 3.99
CA PHE A 279 -4.44 0.34 2.68
C PHE A 279 -3.26 1.30 2.77
N GLY A 280 -3.38 2.38 3.54
CA GLY A 280 -2.28 3.32 3.76
C GLY A 280 -1.05 2.65 4.36
N GLY A 281 -1.25 1.77 5.35
CA GLY A 281 -0.18 0.99 5.97
C GLY A 281 0.50 0.00 5.01
N ALA A 282 -0.28 -0.71 4.19
CA ALA A 282 0.23 -1.67 3.22
C ALA A 282 0.95 -0.98 2.04
N ALA A 283 0.38 0.12 1.54
CA ALA A 283 0.92 0.86 0.41
C ALA A 283 2.20 1.63 0.79
N SER A 284 2.27 2.17 2.00
CA SER A 284 3.40 3.03 2.43
C SER A 284 4.55 2.25 3.08
N GLY A 285 4.28 1.06 3.63
CA GLY A 285 5.25 0.30 4.43
C GLY A 285 5.54 0.95 5.79
N GLY A 286 6.37 0.29 6.60
CA GLY A 286 6.97 0.88 7.81
C GLY A 286 8.07 1.89 7.44
N ALA A 287 8.76 2.46 8.44
CA ALA A 287 9.74 3.53 8.23
C ALA A 287 10.83 3.19 7.22
N TYR A 288 11.37 1.96 7.30
CA TYR A 288 12.36 1.41 6.36
C TYR A 288 11.91 0.08 5.71
N GLY A 289 10.64 -0.29 5.86
CA GLY A 289 10.08 -1.53 5.32
C GLY A 289 9.73 -1.44 3.83
N PRO A 290 9.74 -2.57 3.10
CA PRO A 290 9.32 -2.58 1.71
C PRO A 290 7.83 -2.28 1.58
N ARG A 291 7.49 -1.52 0.54
CA ARG A 291 6.12 -1.14 0.21
C ARG A 291 5.43 -2.23 -0.61
N MET A 292 4.11 -2.33 -0.53
CA MET A 292 3.35 -3.21 -1.42
C MET A 292 2.80 -2.49 -2.64
N HIS A 293 2.70 -1.15 -2.58
CA HIS A 293 2.01 -0.31 -3.55
C HIS A 293 0.54 -0.73 -3.78
N GLY A 294 -0.22 0.02 -4.57
CA GLY A 294 -1.68 -0.07 -4.53
C GLY A 294 -2.25 -1.44 -4.90
N ALA A 295 -1.70 -2.16 -5.88
CA ALA A 295 -2.22 -3.47 -6.28
C ALA A 295 -2.17 -4.55 -5.18
N TYR A 296 -1.00 -4.76 -4.57
CA TYR A 296 -0.85 -5.73 -3.48
C TYR A 296 -1.36 -5.18 -2.15
N ALA A 297 -1.26 -3.86 -1.91
CA ALA A 297 -1.89 -3.23 -0.75
C ALA A 297 -3.39 -3.47 -0.76
N ARG A 298 -4.07 -3.28 -1.91
CA ARG A 298 -5.50 -3.57 -2.08
C ARG A 298 -5.82 -4.98 -1.61
N LYS A 299 -5.10 -5.99 -2.11
CA LYS A 299 -5.31 -7.39 -1.70
C LYS A 299 -5.10 -7.59 -0.20
N ALA A 300 -3.97 -7.11 0.33
CA ALA A 300 -3.59 -7.29 1.72
C ALA A 300 -4.57 -6.62 2.70
N SER A 301 -5.07 -5.42 2.37
CA SER A 301 -6.06 -4.71 3.18
C SER A 301 -7.40 -5.44 3.24
N TRP A 302 -7.84 -6.03 2.12
CA TRP A 302 -9.06 -6.85 2.10
C TRP A 302 -8.90 -8.16 2.87
N GLU A 303 -7.74 -8.80 2.83
CA GLU A 303 -7.43 -9.96 3.66
C GLU A 303 -7.51 -9.62 5.15
N SER A 304 -6.88 -8.52 5.55
CA SER A 304 -6.93 -7.99 6.91
C SER A 304 -8.35 -7.70 7.36
N LEU A 305 -9.12 -6.97 6.55
CA LEU A 305 -10.51 -6.62 6.85
C LEU A 305 -11.39 -7.87 6.98
N ALA A 306 -11.21 -8.85 6.10
CA ALA A 306 -11.95 -10.11 6.16
C ALA A 306 -11.68 -10.88 7.46
N ALA A 307 -10.42 -11.02 7.86
CA ALA A 307 -10.06 -11.70 9.09
C ALA A 307 -10.62 -10.98 10.33
N LEU A 308 -10.53 -9.65 10.38
CA LEU A 308 -11.07 -8.83 11.48
C LEU A 308 -12.59 -8.98 11.60
N ALA A 309 -13.30 -8.89 10.47
CA ALA A 309 -14.77 -8.98 10.41
C ALA A 309 -15.32 -10.40 10.52
N ASP A 310 -14.46 -11.43 10.57
CA ASP A 310 -14.86 -12.85 10.43
C ASP A 310 -15.59 -13.15 9.11
N ALA A 311 -15.27 -12.39 8.07
CA ALA A 311 -15.77 -12.68 6.74
C ALA A 311 -14.99 -13.86 6.18
N GLY A 312 -15.67 -14.98 5.93
CA GLY A 312 -15.07 -16.10 5.19
C GLY A 312 -14.56 -15.68 3.81
N GLN A 313 -13.83 -16.57 3.14
CA GLN A 313 -13.29 -16.33 1.79
C GLN A 313 -14.43 -16.16 0.77
N THR A 314 -14.90 -14.93 0.65
CA THR A 314 -16.00 -14.49 -0.21
C THR A 314 -15.53 -13.24 -0.96
N GLY A 315 -16.19 -12.88 -2.07
CA GLY A 315 -15.80 -11.70 -2.86
C GLY A 315 -15.82 -10.40 -2.04
N LEU A 316 -15.08 -9.38 -2.47
CA LEU A 316 -14.85 -8.15 -1.69
C LEU A 316 -16.14 -7.45 -1.23
N ALA A 317 -17.19 -7.44 -2.07
CA ALA A 317 -18.49 -6.86 -1.69
C ALA A 317 -19.16 -7.60 -0.52
N ALA A 318 -18.97 -8.92 -0.41
CA ALA A 318 -19.50 -9.70 0.72
C ALA A 318 -18.67 -9.46 1.99
N ILE A 319 -17.36 -9.27 1.86
CA ILE A 319 -16.47 -8.86 2.96
C ILE A 319 -16.91 -7.48 3.48
N GLU A 320 -17.14 -6.52 2.59
CA GLU A 320 -17.63 -5.18 2.94
C GLU A 320 -18.93 -5.24 3.74
N GLN A 321 -19.93 -5.99 3.23
CA GLN A 321 -21.21 -6.18 3.92
C GLN A 321 -21.07 -6.87 5.28
N ALA A 322 -20.11 -7.77 5.44
CA ALA A 322 -19.83 -8.39 6.73
C ALA A 322 -19.18 -7.40 7.70
N ALA A 323 -18.21 -6.63 7.23
CA ALA A 323 -17.54 -5.60 8.00
C ALA A 323 -18.49 -4.47 8.42
N ASP A 324 -19.47 -4.11 7.59
CA ASP A 324 -20.49 -3.10 7.91
C ASP A 324 -21.44 -3.51 9.04
N ARG A 325 -21.55 -4.81 9.34
CA ARG A 325 -22.31 -5.31 10.50
C ARG A 325 -21.50 -5.27 11.79
N CYS A 326 -20.20 -5.05 11.71
CA CYS A 326 -19.32 -4.92 12.86
C CYS A 326 -19.38 -3.51 13.43
N THR A 327 -18.87 -3.35 14.64
CA THR A 327 -18.57 -2.02 15.19
C THR A 327 -17.06 -1.82 15.25
N TRP A 328 -16.59 -0.71 14.68
CA TRP A 328 -15.16 -0.39 14.58
C TRP A 328 -14.77 0.78 15.48
N LEU A 329 -13.61 0.65 16.09
CA LEU A 329 -12.93 1.70 16.84
C LEU A 329 -11.51 1.85 16.34
N PHE A 330 -11.05 3.11 16.29
CA PHE A 330 -9.62 3.40 16.38
C PHE A 330 -9.26 3.80 17.80
N TYR A 331 -8.04 3.48 18.21
CA TYR A 331 -7.50 3.83 19.51
C TYR A 331 -5.98 4.00 19.45
N GLY A 332 -5.43 4.62 20.50
CA GLY A 332 -4.00 4.60 20.79
C GLY A 332 -3.76 4.19 22.25
N SER A 333 -2.50 4.05 22.62
CA SER A 333 -2.05 3.68 23.97
C SER A 333 -0.56 4.02 24.15
N ASP A 334 -0.01 3.78 25.34
CA ASP A 334 1.42 3.91 25.62
C ASP A 334 2.28 2.80 25.00
N TRP A 335 1.66 1.73 24.52
CA TRP A 335 2.32 0.70 23.72
C TRP A 335 2.76 1.22 22.34
N HIS A 336 2.02 2.20 21.79
CA HIS A 336 2.39 2.86 20.54
C HIS A 336 3.54 3.83 20.78
N LEU A 337 4.58 3.76 19.95
CA LEU A 337 5.83 4.49 20.14
C LEU A 337 5.70 6.00 19.94
N GLN A 338 4.72 6.46 19.15
CA GLN A 338 4.40 7.87 18.92
C GLN A 338 5.57 8.71 18.36
N VAL A 339 6.56 8.06 17.74
CA VAL A 339 7.70 8.74 17.10
C VAL A 339 7.25 9.45 15.82
N VAL A 340 6.54 8.72 14.96
CA VAL A 340 5.91 9.25 13.75
C VAL A 340 4.44 8.83 13.78
N PRO A 341 3.49 9.74 14.08
CA PRO A 341 2.08 9.36 14.29
C PRO A 341 1.42 8.52 13.17
N PRO A 342 1.75 8.70 11.87
CA PRO A 342 1.31 7.78 10.81
C PRO A 342 1.75 6.31 10.94
N LEU A 343 2.78 6.03 11.74
CA LEU A 343 3.33 4.71 11.98
C LEU A 343 2.72 4.00 13.18
N ASP A 344 1.67 4.56 13.77
CA ASP A 344 0.91 3.93 14.85
C ASP A 344 -0.53 3.66 14.41
N VAL A 345 -0.97 2.43 14.58
CA VAL A 345 -2.35 2.03 14.26
C VAL A 345 -2.88 1.11 15.34
N GLY A 346 -3.98 1.50 15.98
CA GLY A 346 -4.81 0.63 16.80
C GLY A 346 -6.23 0.52 16.23
N VAL A 347 -6.64 -0.69 15.85
CA VAL A 347 -7.99 -1.02 15.36
C VAL A 347 -8.61 -2.06 16.28
N ALA A 348 -9.82 -1.80 16.76
CA ALA A 348 -10.61 -2.79 17.48
C ALA A 348 -11.97 -2.97 16.82
N VAL A 349 -12.45 -4.20 16.77
CA VAL A 349 -13.72 -4.55 16.15
C VAL A 349 -14.54 -5.44 17.07
N LEU A 350 -15.78 -5.02 17.36
CA LEU A 350 -16.80 -5.89 17.93
C LEU A 350 -17.55 -6.56 16.78
N ARG A 351 -17.47 -7.89 16.73
CA ARG A 351 -18.13 -8.71 15.71
C ARG A 351 -19.65 -8.73 15.89
N PRO A 352 -20.42 -9.14 14.87
CA PRO A 352 -21.89 -9.07 14.90
C PRO A 352 -22.55 -9.92 16.00
N ASP A 353 -21.85 -10.94 16.50
CA ASP A 353 -22.29 -11.76 17.63
C ASP A 353 -22.31 -11.01 18.97
N ARG A 354 -21.73 -9.80 18.99
CA ARG A 354 -21.61 -8.90 20.15
C ARG A 354 -20.82 -9.49 21.32
N ARG A 355 -20.12 -10.59 21.09
CA ARG A 355 -19.41 -11.37 22.11
C ARG A 355 -17.94 -11.57 21.76
N THR A 356 -17.54 -11.24 20.54
CA THR A 356 -16.15 -11.37 20.12
C THR A 356 -15.59 -10.02 19.71
N VAL A 357 -14.42 -9.70 20.26
CA VAL A 357 -13.64 -8.52 19.91
C VAL A 357 -12.34 -8.97 19.27
N ALA A 358 -12.04 -8.47 18.08
CA ALA A 358 -10.71 -8.62 17.49
C ALA A 358 -9.96 -7.29 17.57
N VAL A 359 -8.65 -7.37 17.77
CA VAL A 359 -7.74 -6.23 17.86
C VAL A 359 -6.61 -6.44 16.86
N LEU A 360 -6.26 -5.36 16.17
CA LEU A 360 -5.03 -5.23 15.41
C LEU A 360 -4.34 -3.97 15.90
N ALA A 361 -3.07 -4.09 16.29
CA ALA A 361 -2.24 -2.94 16.58
C ALA A 361 -0.87 -3.09 15.95
N VAL A 362 -0.31 -1.98 15.44
CA VAL A 362 1.05 -1.92 14.93
C VAL A 362 1.70 -0.59 15.30
N THR A 363 3.01 -0.62 15.52
CA THR A 363 3.84 0.56 15.80
C THR A 363 5.23 0.38 15.16
N ASP A 364 5.88 1.47 14.81
CA ASP A 364 7.23 1.50 14.25
C ASP A 364 7.98 2.74 14.76
N SER A 365 9.25 2.58 15.17
CA SER A 365 10.07 3.67 15.75
C SER A 365 10.78 4.52 14.71
N ASP A 366 11.10 3.94 13.55
CA ASP A 366 12.27 4.21 12.71
C ASP A 366 13.17 2.96 12.57
#